data_AF-V9LDN3-F1
#
_entry.id   AF-V9LDN3-F1
#
_cell.length_a   1.000
_cell.length_b   1.000
_cell.length_c   1.000
_cell.angle_alpha   90.00
_cell.angle_beta   90.00
_cell.angle_gamma   90.00
#
_symmetry.space_group_name_H-M   'P 1'
#
loop_
_entity.id
_entity.type
_entity.pdbx_description
1 polymer ?
#
loop_
_entity_poly.entity_id
_entity_poly.type
_entity_poly.pdbx_seq_one_letter_code
_entity_poly.pdbx_strand_id
1 'polypeptide(L)'
;GGEDCCEFHIHGGSAVISGVLNALGQLPCLHPAEAGEFTKRAFLNGKLDLTEVEGLGDLIQAETEAQRRQALRQMAGDLGQLYGRWSQRLIRCLAHVEAYIDFSEDDNIEEGILTVVDNDVNLLQTEIDGHLRDSRQGERLRNGVHVVIAGATNAGKSSLLNIICQKPAAIVSPIAGTTRDIVETALNIGGYPILLSDTAGLRESTDIIEQEGMRRARERLRQADIVVA
;
A
#
# COMPACT_ATOMS: atom_id res chain seq x y z
N GLY A 1 -5.90 -17.44 13.19
CA GLY A 1 -6.41 -17.98 11.92
C GLY A 1 -7.71 -18.77 12.04
N GLY A 2 -8.42 -18.78 13.17
CA GLY A 2 -9.63 -19.60 13.35
C GLY A 2 -9.37 -21.12 13.47
N GLU A 3 -8.12 -21.54 13.23
CA GLU A 3 -7.59 -22.89 13.41
C GLU A 3 -6.86 -23.00 14.74
N ASP A 4 -6.66 -24.23 15.22
CA ASP A 4 -5.84 -24.51 16.38
C ASP A 4 -4.42 -23.99 16.16
N CYS A 5 -3.95 -23.14 17.07
CA CYS A 5 -2.63 -22.54 17.00
C CYS A 5 -1.90 -22.65 18.34
N CYS A 6 -0.58 -22.82 18.27
CA CYS A 6 0.30 -22.72 19.42
C CYS A 6 1.47 -21.80 19.10
N GLU A 7 1.87 -20.99 20.09
CA GLU A 7 3.02 -20.09 19.98
C GLU A 7 4.10 -20.54 20.97
N PHE A 8 5.32 -20.73 20.46
CA PHE A 8 6.47 -21.13 21.28
C PHE A 8 7.36 -19.92 21.57
N HIS A 9 7.37 -19.46 22.82
CA HIS A 9 8.27 -18.41 23.27
C HIS A 9 9.61 -19.03 23.71
N ILE A 10 10.65 -18.84 22.90
CA ILE A 10 12.00 -19.40 23.11
C ILE A 10 13.06 -18.31 23.14
N HIS A 11 14.28 -18.66 23.55
CA HIS A 11 15.40 -17.72 23.52
C HIS A 11 15.82 -17.40 22.07
N GLY A 12 16.09 -16.14 21.78
CA GLY A 12 16.34 -15.62 20.41
C GLY A 12 17.66 -16.02 19.75
N GLY A 13 18.39 -17.00 20.29
CA GLY A 13 19.62 -17.49 19.69
C GLY A 13 19.32 -18.25 18.39
N SER A 14 20.04 -17.95 17.31
CA SER A 14 19.82 -18.58 15.99
C SER A 14 19.88 -20.11 16.03
N ALA A 15 20.77 -20.68 16.85
CA ALA A 15 20.87 -22.12 17.06
C ALA A 15 19.61 -22.71 17.73
N VAL A 16 19.02 -21.99 18.69
CA VAL A 16 17.79 -22.41 19.38
C VAL A 16 16.60 -22.35 18.43
N ILE A 17 16.45 -21.24 17.69
CA ILE A 17 15.40 -21.07 16.68
C ILE A 17 15.49 -22.18 15.62
N SER A 18 16.68 -22.41 15.08
CA SER A 18 16.90 -23.45 14.06
C SER A 18 16.62 -24.85 14.61
N GLY A 19 17.03 -25.14 15.84
CA GLY A 19 16.76 -26.42 16.50
C GLY A 19 15.26 -26.70 16.66
N VAL A 20 14.50 -25.70 17.09
CA VAL A 20 13.04 -25.81 17.24
C VAL A 20 12.36 -25.99 15.88
N LEU A 21 12.70 -25.17 14.88
CA LEU A 21 12.14 -25.29 13.53
C LEU A 21 12.44 -26.66 12.89
N ASN A 22 13.66 -27.17 13.06
CA ASN A 22 14.03 -28.50 12.56
C ASN A 22 13.23 -29.62 13.25
N ALA A 23 13.02 -29.53 14.57
CA ALA A 23 12.22 -30.51 15.30
C ALA A 23 10.75 -30.50 14.83
N LEU A 24 10.17 -29.31 14.63
CA LEU A 24 8.81 -29.16 14.10
C LEU A 24 8.70 -29.70 12.66
N GLY A 25 9.70 -29.45 11.82
CA GLY A 25 9.74 -29.93 10.43
C GLY A 25 9.84 -31.45 10.28
N GLN A 26 10.14 -32.19 11.35
CA GLN A 26 10.11 -33.67 11.35
C GLN A 26 8.71 -34.24 11.60
N LEU A 27 7.73 -33.42 12.00
CA LEU A 27 6.37 -33.87 12.25
C LEU A 27 5.60 -33.97 10.91
N PRO A 28 4.95 -35.11 10.60
CA PRO A 28 4.34 -35.36 9.28
C PRO A 28 3.24 -34.37 8.86
N CYS A 29 2.59 -33.73 9.83
CA CYS A 29 1.47 -32.81 9.61
C CYS A 29 1.89 -31.33 9.56
N LEU A 30 3.19 -31.04 9.69
CA LEU A 30 3.72 -29.68 9.66
C LEU A 30 4.55 -29.46 8.41
N HIS A 31 4.51 -28.24 7.89
CA HIS A 31 5.38 -27.78 6.84
C HIS A 31 5.84 -26.34 7.12
N PRO A 32 6.97 -25.90 6.57
CA PRO A 32 7.34 -24.49 6.59
C PRO A 32 6.25 -23.66 5.93
N ALA A 33 5.85 -22.58 6.59
CA ALA A 33 4.84 -21.68 6.05
C ALA A 33 5.40 -20.89 4.86
N GLU A 34 4.56 -20.68 3.84
CA GLU A 34 4.85 -19.75 2.75
C GLU A 34 4.73 -18.29 3.22
N ALA A 35 5.29 -17.37 2.44
CA ALA A 35 5.18 -15.95 2.72
C ALA A 35 3.70 -15.52 2.79
N GLY A 36 3.28 -14.98 3.94
CA GLY A 36 1.92 -14.51 4.18
C GLY A 36 0.88 -15.62 4.38
N GLU A 37 1.28 -16.88 4.50
CA GLU A 37 0.33 -18.01 4.55
C GLU A 37 -0.65 -17.92 5.72
N PHE A 38 -0.18 -17.56 6.93
CA PHE A 38 -1.05 -17.42 8.10
C PHE A 38 -2.12 -16.32 7.91
N THR A 39 -1.74 -15.20 7.31
CA THR A 39 -2.65 -14.09 7.00
C THR A 39 -3.65 -14.50 5.92
N LYS A 40 -3.19 -15.21 4.87
CA LYS A 40 -4.05 -15.78 3.82
C LYS A 40 -5.08 -16.76 4.40
N ARG A 41 -4.68 -17.64 5.32
CA ARG A 41 -5.62 -18.56 6.01
C ARG A 41 -6.65 -17.79 6.84
N ALA A 42 -6.24 -16.74 7.55
CA ALA A 42 -7.17 -15.90 8.30
C ALA A 42 -8.22 -15.23 7.40
N PHE A 43 -7.83 -14.76 6.21
CA PHE A 43 -8.75 -14.23 5.20
C PHE A 43 -9.71 -15.30 4.67
N LEU A 44 -9.19 -16.47 4.25
CA LEU A 44 -10.02 -17.56 3.73
C LEU A 44 -11.03 -18.08 4.76
N ASN A 45 -10.68 -18.04 6.04
CA ASN A 45 -11.55 -18.41 7.15
C ASN A 45 -12.49 -17.27 7.60
N GLY A 46 -12.57 -16.16 6.85
CA GLY A 46 -13.45 -15.02 7.13
C GLY A 46 -13.14 -14.29 8.44
N LYS A 47 -11.92 -14.44 8.98
CA LYS A 47 -11.47 -13.74 10.20
C LYS A 47 -10.92 -12.35 9.89
N LEU A 48 -10.49 -12.13 8.66
CA LEU A 48 -10.04 -10.84 8.15
C LEU A 48 -10.69 -10.61 6.78
N ASP A 49 -11.06 -9.38 6.48
CA ASP A 49 -11.36 -8.95 5.11
C ASP A 49 -10.07 -8.58 4.34
N LEU A 50 -10.18 -8.35 3.03
CA LEU A 50 -9.03 -8.05 2.19
C LEU A 50 -8.35 -6.72 2.58
N THR A 51 -9.13 -5.71 2.97
CA THR A 51 -8.62 -4.40 3.38
C THR A 51 -7.88 -4.47 4.72
N GLU A 52 -8.32 -5.36 5.61
CA GLU A 52 -7.63 -5.62 6.87
C GLU A 52 -6.30 -6.35 6.67
N VAL A 53 -6.25 -7.29 5.72
CA VAL A 53 -5.02 -7.98 5.32
C VAL A 53 -4.01 -7.01 4.72
N GLU A 54 -4.45 -6.14 3.81
CA GLU A 54 -3.60 -5.09 3.24
C GLU A 54 -3.10 -4.14 4.34
N GLY A 55 -3.98 -3.71 5.25
CA GLY A 55 -3.63 -2.87 6.39
C GLY A 55 -2.59 -3.50 7.33
N LEU A 56 -2.64 -4.82 7.55
CA LEU A 56 -1.61 -5.53 8.31
C LEU A 56 -0.25 -5.51 7.60
N GLY A 57 -0.24 -5.70 6.27
CA GLY A 57 0.97 -5.58 5.46
C GLY A 57 1.58 -4.18 5.54
N ASP A 58 0.74 -3.16 5.39
CA ASP A 58 1.13 -1.75 5.51
C ASP A 58 1.67 -1.42 6.91
N LEU A 59 1.09 -2.02 7.95
CA LEU A 59 1.54 -1.80 9.34
C LEU A 59 2.94 -2.36 9.58
N ILE A 60 3.22 -3.55 9.06
CA ILE A 60 4.54 -4.20 9.18
C ILE A 60 5.62 -3.39 8.43
N GLN A 61 5.25 -2.76 7.31
CA GLN A 61 6.16 -1.98 6.47
C GLN A 61 6.24 -0.49 6.86
N ALA A 62 5.41 -0.02 7.79
CA ALA A 62 5.34 1.40 8.14
C ALA A 62 6.66 1.93 8.72
N GLU A 63 7.24 2.94 8.06
CA GLU A 63 8.46 3.63 8.52
C GLU A 63 8.16 4.94 9.25
N THR A 64 6.90 5.41 9.17
CA THR A 64 6.46 6.68 9.74
C THR A 64 5.20 6.52 10.60
N GLU A 65 5.01 7.44 11.55
CA GLU A 65 3.83 7.44 12.42
C GLU A 65 2.54 7.65 11.63
N ALA A 66 2.58 8.44 10.55
CA ALA A 66 1.42 8.63 9.70
C ALA A 66 1.04 7.35 8.94
N GLN A 67 2.01 6.61 8.36
CA GLN A 67 1.77 5.28 7.78
C GLN A 67 1.19 4.31 8.80
N ARG A 68 1.79 4.25 10.01
CA ARG A 68 1.33 3.37 11.09
C ARG A 68 -0.13 3.64 11.46
N ARG A 69 -0.52 4.92 11.58
CA ARG A 69 -1.91 5.31 11.88
C ARG A 69 -2.87 4.97 10.75
N GLN A 70 -2.47 5.17 9.49
CA GLN A 70 -3.29 4.79 8.34
C GLN A 70 -3.51 3.27 8.31
N ALA A 71 -2.44 2.50 8.44
CA ALA A 71 -2.47 1.05 8.43
C ALA A 71 -3.37 0.50 9.55
N LEU A 72 -3.29 1.07 10.76
CA LEU A 72 -4.17 0.69 11.87
C LEU A 72 -5.65 0.95 11.60
N ARG A 73 -6.00 2.05 10.92
CA ARG A 73 -7.41 2.34 10.54
C ARG A 73 -7.94 1.34 9.52
N GLN A 74 -7.12 1.00 8.52
CA GLN A 74 -7.47 -0.01 7.53
C GLN A 74 -7.61 -1.40 8.17
N MET A 75 -6.67 -1.77 9.04
CA MET A 75 -6.70 -3.03 9.80
C MET A 75 -7.87 -3.10 10.80
N ALA A 76 -8.40 -1.96 11.25
CA ALA A 76 -9.62 -1.89 12.06
C ALA A 76 -10.92 -2.02 11.24
N GLY A 77 -10.81 -2.17 9.91
CA GLY A 77 -11.93 -2.40 9.01
C GLY A 77 -12.68 -1.14 8.58
N ASP A 78 -12.10 0.07 8.72
CA ASP A 78 -12.76 1.32 8.33
C ASP A 78 -13.23 1.30 6.86
N LEU A 79 -12.37 0.79 5.96
CA LEU A 79 -12.68 0.64 4.53
C LEU A 79 -13.67 -0.51 4.28
N GLY A 80 -13.48 -1.66 4.94
CA GLY A 80 -14.40 -2.79 4.88
C GLY A 80 -15.84 -2.39 5.27
N GLN A 81 -15.99 -1.61 6.34
CA GLN A 81 -17.29 -1.07 6.77
C GLN A 81 -17.90 -0.10 5.76
N LEU A 82 -17.09 0.79 5.17
CA LEU A 82 -17.55 1.72 4.14
C LEU A 82 -18.08 0.96 2.91
N TYR A 83 -17.29 0.03 2.39
CA TYR A 83 -17.66 -0.76 1.22
C TYR A 83 -18.82 -1.71 1.51
N GLY A 84 -18.88 -2.25 2.73
CA GLY A 84 -20.02 -3.04 3.21
C GLY A 84 -21.33 -2.24 3.17
N ARG A 85 -21.33 -0.99 3.64
CA ARG A 85 -22.52 -0.11 3.57
C ARG A 85 -22.95 0.16 2.13
N TRP A 86 -22.00 0.42 1.24
CA TRP A 86 -22.28 0.62 -0.19
C TRP A 86 -22.87 -0.63 -0.85
N SER A 87 -22.25 -1.79 -0.60
CA SER A 87 -22.73 -3.08 -1.08
C SER A 87 -24.16 -3.36 -0.60
N GLN A 88 -24.43 -3.12 0.68
CA GLN A 88 -25.76 -3.36 1.26
C GLN A 88 -26.84 -2.45 0.67
N ARG A 89 -26.52 -1.19 0.35
CA ARG A 89 -27.42 -0.29 -0.38
C ARG A 89 -27.69 -0.75 -1.80
N LEU A 90 -26.67 -1.21 -2.53
CA LEU A 90 -26.83 -1.77 -3.88
C LEU A 90 -27.69 -3.03 -3.88
N ILE A 91 -27.47 -3.94 -2.93
CA ILE A 91 -28.28 -5.15 -2.78
C ILE A 91 -29.76 -4.79 -2.54
N ARG A 92 -30.02 -3.79 -1.70
CA ARG A 92 -31.38 -3.30 -1.47
C ARG A 92 -32.00 -2.70 -2.73
N CYS A 93 -31.26 -1.87 -3.46
CA CYS A 93 -31.72 -1.30 -4.73
C CYS A 93 -32.04 -2.39 -5.74
N LEU A 94 -31.17 -3.41 -5.86
CA LEU A 94 -31.38 -4.55 -6.74
C LEU A 94 -32.66 -5.32 -6.37
N ALA A 95 -32.86 -5.62 -5.09
CA ALA A 95 -34.08 -6.29 -4.62
C ALA A 95 -35.36 -5.52 -4.95
N HIS A 96 -35.33 -4.19 -4.86
CA HIS A 96 -36.47 -3.34 -5.23
C HIS A 96 -36.75 -3.35 -6.74
N VAL A 97 -35.70 -3.35 -7.57
CA VAL A 97 -35.83 -3.45 -9.03
C VAL A 97 -36.32 -4.83 -9.45
N GLU A 98 -35.78 -5.90 -8.87
CA GLU A 98 -36.22 -7.28 -9.11
C GLU A 98 -37.70 -7.45 -8.75
N ALA A 99 -38.12 -6.98 -7.57
CA ALA A 99 -39.53 -6.99 -7.18
C ALA A 99 -40.42 -6.19 -8.15
N TYR A 100 -39.94 -5.05 -8.66
CA TYR A 100 -40.65 -4.26 -9.67
C TYR A 100 -40.84 -5.05 -10.97
N ILE A 101 -39.80 -5.73 -11.43
CA ILE A 101 -39.86 -6.52 -12.67
C ILE A 101 -40.80 -7.72 -12.50
N ASP A 102 -40.71 -8.43 -11.38
CA ASP A 102 -41.41 -9.70 -11.18
C ASP A 102 -42.90 -9.54 -10.83
N PHE A 103 -43.32 -8.41 -10.24
CA PHE A 103 -44.67 -8.25 -9.68
C PHE A 103 -45.42 -6.98 -10.15
N SER A 104 -44.93 -6.27 -11.17
CA SER A 104 -45.53 -5.00 -11.60
C SER A 104 -46.97 -5.11 -12.13
N GLU A 105 -47.40 -6.31 -12.54
CA GLU A 105 -48.77 -6.58 -13.02
C GLU A 105 -49.76 -6.92 -11.90
N ASP A 106 -49.28 -7.24 -10.69
CA ASP A 106 -50.08 -7.78 -9.57
C ASP A 106 -50.63 -6.71 -8.61
N ASP A 107 -50.59 -5.41 -8.99
CA ASP A 107 -51.05 -4.23 -8.20
C ASP A 107 -50.43 -4.07 -6.79
N ASN A 108 -49.50 -4.96 -6.40
CA ASN A 108 -48.96 -5.06 -5.04
C ASN A 108 -47.63 -4.30 -4.83
N ILE A 109 -47.24 -3.42 -5.76
CA ILE A 109 -45.98 -2.68 -5.68
C ILE A 109 -46.21 -1.28 -5.12
N GLU A 110 -45.39 -0.91 -4.14
CA GLU A 110 -45.37 0.43 -3.55
C GLU A 110 -45.05 1.50 -4.61
N GLU A 111 -45.94 2.47 -4.76
CA GLU A 111 -45.84 3.51 -5.77
C GLU A 111 -44.58 4.37 -5.54
N GLY A 112 -43.77 4.58 -6.59
CA GLY A 112 -42.54 5.37 -6.51
C GLY A 112 -41.29 4.60 -6.04
N ILE A 113 -41.33 3.27 -5.95
CA ILE A 113 -40.16 2.47 -5.57
C ILE A 113 -38.94 2.71 -6.47
N LEU A 114 -39.15 2.88 -7.78
CA LEU A 114 -38.06 3.19 -8.72
C LEU A 114 -37.44 4.57 -8.45
N THR A 115 -38.24 5.55 -8.05
CA THR A 115 -37.74 6.88 -7.65
C THR A 115 -36.85 6.79 -6.40
N VAL A 116 -37.20 5.91 -5.45
CA VAL A 116 -36.36 5.65 -4.27
C VAL A 116 -35.03 5.03 -4.69
N VAL A 117 -35.06 4.03 -5.57
CA VAL A 117 -33.85 3.39 -6.11
C VAL A 117 -32.96 4.41 -6.81
N ASP A 118 -33.52 5.23 -7.70
CA ASP A 118 -32.75 6.26 -8.42
C ASP A 118 -32.07 7.24 -7.46
N ASN A 119 -32.76 7.68 -6.41
CA ASN A 119 -32.18 8.57 -5.40
C ASN A 119 -31.04 7.89 -4.64
N ASP A 120 -31.22 6.64 -4.21
CA ASP A 120 -30.22 5.89 -3.46
C ASP A 120 -28.96 5.63 -4.30
N VAL A 121 -29.13 5.30 -5.58
CA VAL A 121 -28.03 5.10 -6.54
C VAL A 121 -27.29 6.40 -6.82
N ASN A 122 -28.01 7.51 -7.06
CA ASN A 122 -27.38 8.81 -7.30
C ASN A 122 -26.56 9.30 -6.09
N LEU A 123 -27.09 9.10 -4.88
CA LEU A 123 -26.36 9.41 -3.65
C LEU A 123 -25.12 8.53 -3.50
N LEU A 124 -25.24 7.23 -3.79
CA LEU A 124 -24.11 6.30 -3.74
C LEU A 124 -23.02 6.67 -4.74
N GLN A 125 -23.40 7.05 -5.96
CA GLN A 125 -22.48 7.53 -6.99
C GLN A 125 -21.69 8.76 -6.51
N THR A 126 -22.37 9.70 -5.86
CA THR A 126 -21.75 10.91 -5.28
C THR A 126 -20.75 10.57 -4.18
N GLU A 127 -21.08 9.61 -3.30
CA GLU A 127 -20.18 9.14 -2.25
C GLU A 127 -18.93 8.46 -2.81
N ILE A 128 -19.10 7.58 -3.80
CA ILE A 128 -17.99 6.88 -4.46
C ILE A 128 -17.10 7.88 -5.20
N ASP A 129 -17.69 8.81 -5.95
CA ASP A 129 -16.94 9.86 -6.64
C ASP A 129 -16.16 10.75 -5.66
N GLY A 130 -16.76 11.06 -4.50
CA GLY A 130 -16.09 11.76 -3.42
C GLY A 130 -14.87 11.00 -2.90
N HIS A 131 -15.03 9.69 -2.68
CA HIS A 131 -13.94 8.82 -2.22
C HIS A 131 -12.82 8.68 -3.24
N LEU A 132 -13.13 8.57 -4.53
CA LEU A 132 -12.15 8.49 -5.61
C LEU A 132 -11.39 9.81 -5.86
N ARG A 133 -11.97 10.95 -5.47
CA ARG A 133 -11.39 12.29 -5.63
C ARG A 133 -10.51 12.73 -4.46
N ASP A 134 -10.19 11.84 -3.51
CA ASP A 134 -9.32 12.12 -2.37
C ASP A 134 -7.87 12.49 -2.73
N SER A 135 -7.56 12.63 -4.03
CA SER A 135 -6.23 12.92 -4.57
C SER A 135 -5.19 11.84 -4.25
N ARG A 136 -5.66 10.59 -4.05
CA ARG A 136 -4.85 9.43 -3.71
C ARG A 136 -4.01 9.68 -2.46
N GLN A 137 -4.57 10.41 -1.50
CA GLN A 137 -3.87 10.76 -0.25
C GLN A 137 -3.43 9.51 0.50
N GLY A 138 -4.30 8.49 0.57
CA GLY A 138 -3.96 7.21 1.20
C GLY A 138 -2.82 6.48 0.49
N GLU A 139 -2.82 6.45 -0.85
CA GLU A 139 -1.75 5.83 -1.63
C GLU A 139 -0.42 6.58 -1.47
N ARG A 140 -0.44 7.92 -1.51
CA ARG A 140 0.74 8.76 -1.29
C ARG A 140 1.30 8.61 0.11
N LEU A 141 0.44 8.54 1.12
CA LEU A 141 0.88 8.29 2.49
C LEU A 141 1.43 6.87 2.66
N ARG A 142 0.88 5.86 1.95
CA ARG A 142 1.42 4.49 1.98
C ARG A 142 2.78 4.40 1.29
N ASN A 143 2.89 4.91 0.06
CA ASN A 143 4.07 4.74 -0.79
C ASN A 143 5.19 5.78 -0.51
N GLY A 144 4.85 6.91 0.12
CA GLY A 144 5.75 8.04 0.29
C GLY A 144 5.59 9.10 -0.79
N VAL A 145 5.84 10.35 -0.42
CA VAL A 145 5.88 11.48 -1.36
C VAL A 145 7.19 11.43 -2.13
N HIS A 146 7.14 11.36 -3.46
CA HIS A 146 8.34 11.32 -4.28
C HIS A 146 8.93 12.73 -4.45
N VAL A 147 10.10 12.95 -3.88
CA VAL A 147 10.82 14.23 -3.95
C VAL A 147 12.09 14.05 -4.77
N VAL A 148 12.25 14.86 -5.81
CA VAL A 148 13.43 14.85 -6.66
C VAL A 148 14.25 16.11 -6.43
N ILE A 149 15.56 15.95 -6.15
CA ILE A 149 16.52 17.05 -6.18
C ILE A 149 17.08 17.16 -7.60
N ALA A 150 16.78 18.27 -8.25
CA ALA A 150 17.19 18.60 -9.61
C ALA A 150 18.23 19.71 -9.60
N GLY A 151 19.05 19.79 -10.64
CA GLY A 151 20.05 20.85 -10.77
C GLY A 151 21.29 20.41 -11.54
N ALA A 152 22.16 21.36 -11.83
CA ALA A 152 23.40 21.13 -12.58
C ALA A 152 24.33 20.13 -11.87
N THR A 153 25.24 19.51 -12.62
CA THR A 153 26.33 18.69 -12.07
C THR A 153 27.16 19.56 -11.10
N ASN A 154 27.59 18.98 -9.97
CA ASN A 154 28.32 19.69 -8.90
C ASN A 154 27.55 20.83 -8.18
N ALA A 155 26.23 20.98 -8.39
CA ALA A 155 25.41 21.94 -7.65
C ALA A 155 25.20 21.60 -6.15
N GLY A 156 25.92 20.60 -5.62
CA GLY A 156 25.81 20.17 -4.23
C GLY A 156 24.61 19.26 -3.92
N LYS A 157 23.91 18.71 -4.93
CA LYS A 157 22.72 17.84 -4.74
C LYS A 157 22.98 16.65 -3.83
N SER A 158 24.05 15.89 -4.10
CA SER A 158 24.43 14.74 -3.28
C SER A 158 24.87 15.16 -1.87
N SER A 159 25.44 16.36 -1.72
CA SER A 159 25.75 16.93 -0.40
C SER A 159 24.48 17.28 0.38
N LEU A 160 23.50 17.90 -0.28
CA LEU A 160 22.18 18.19 0.31
C LEU A 160 21.45 16.92 0.72
N LEU A 161 21.44 15.88 -0.14
CA LEU A 161 20.86 14.58 0.18
C LEU A 161 21.52 14.00 1.44
N ASN A 162 22.85 13.97 1.50
CA ASN A 162 23.57 13.44 2.66
C ASN A 162 23.29 14.24 3.95
N ILE A 163 23.15 15.57 3.87
CA ILE A 163 22.78 16.42 5.03
C ILE A 163 21.38 16.06 5.51
N ILE A 164 20.42 15.96 4.59
CA ILE A 164 19.03 15.62 4.92
C ILE A 164 18.93 14.21 5.53
N CYS A 165 19.71 13.26 5.02
CA CYS A 165 19.68 11.87 5.47
C CYS A 165 20.38 11.65 6.84
N GLN A 166 21.10 12.65 7.36
CA GLN A 166 21.89 12.59 8.62
C GLN A 166 22.87 11.40 8.75
N LYS A 167 23.05 10.63 7.67
CA LYS A 167 23.97 9.50 7.47
C LYS A 167 24.36 9.53 5.98
N PRO A 168 25.54 8.98 5.61
CA PRO A 168 25.88 8.79 4.21
C PRO A 168 24.95 7.72 3.61
N ALA A 169 23.79 8.13 3.10
CA ALA A 169 22.83 7.27 2.41
C ALA A 169 23.36 6.83 1.03
N ALA A 170 24.34 7.55 0.50
CA ALA A 170 25.14 7.15 -0.66
C ALA A 170 26.22 6.11 -0.28
N ILE A 171 25.86 4.98 0.33
CA ILE A 171 26.77 3.83 0.48
C ILE A 171 26.09 2.56 -0.07
N VAL A 172 26.63 2.18 -1.22
CA VAL A 172 26.52 0.94 -1.99
C VAL A 172 26.22 -0.30 -1.12
N SER A 173 25.13 -1.01 -1.46
CA SER A 173 24.89 -2.38 -0.96
C SER A 173 26.03 -3.30 -1.43
N PRO A 174 26.66 -4.09 -0.53
CA PRO A 174 27.77 -4.99 -0.89
C PRO A 174 27.33 -6.28 -1.58
N ILE A 175 26.04 -6.43 -1.93
CA ILE A 175 25.54 -7.59 -2.68
C ILE A 175 25.83 -7.37 -4.17
N ALA A 176 26.81 -8.12 -4.69
CA ALA A 176 27.09 -8.18 -6.12
C ALA A 176 25.87 -8.75 -6.88
N GLY A 177 25.06 -7.87 -7.48
CA GLY A 177 23.88 -8.26 -8.24
C GLY A 177 22.73 -7.24 -8.29
N THR A 178 22.74 -6.19 -7.46
CA THR A 178 21.62 -5.20 -7.42
C THR A 178 22.06 -3.73 -7.47
N THR A 179 23.28 -3.45 -7.94
CA THR A 179 23.83 -2.08 -7.95
C THR A 179 23.90 -1.50 -9.36
N ARG A 180 23.06 -0.49 -9.63
CA ARG A 180 23.34 0.68 -10.50
C ARG A 180 22.16 1.65 -10.65
N ASP A 181 21.04 1.36 -10.01
CA ASP A 181 19.88 2.24 -9.97
C ASP A 181 20.04 3.37 -8.96
N ILE A 182 19.42 4.49 -9.30
CA ILE A 182 19.37 5.78 -8.60
C ILE A 182 19.34 5.62 -7.07
N VAL A 183 20.11 6.44 -6.34
CA VAL A 183 20.08 6.47 -4.87
C VAL A 183 18.77 7.11 -4.43
N GLU A 184 17.80 6.25 -4.09
CA GLU A 184 16.56 6.64 -3.43
C GLU A 184 16.72 6.40 -1.94
N THR A 185 16.34 7.38 -1.14
CA THR A 185 16.38 7.27 0.32
C THR A 185 15.01 7.57 0.89
N ALA A 186 14.45 6.60 1.60
CA ALA A 186 13.24 6.78 2.38
C ALA A 186 13.57 7.60 3.64
N LEU A 187 12.77 8.62 3.89
CA LEU A 187 12.95 9.58 4.98
C LEU A 187 11.64 9.79 5.71
N ASN A 188 11.74 9.96 7.02
CA ASN A 188 10.65 10.46 7.85
C ASN A 188 10.86 11.95 8.08
N ILE A 189 10.07 12.79 7.42
CA ILE A 189 10.12 14.25 7.61
C ILE A 189 8.79 14.71 8.21
N GLY A 190 8.85 15.23 9.43
CA GLY A 190 7.66 15.72 10.13
C GLY A 190 6.57 14.67 10.38
N GLY A 191 6.94 13.38 10.41
CA GLY A 191 6.00 12.27 10.58
C GLY A 191 5.47 11.68 9.27
N TYR A 192 5.89 12.18 8.11
CA TYR A 192 5.46 11.72 6.79
C TYR A 192 6.58 11.01 6.01
N PRO A 193 6.23 9.98 5.24
CA PRO A 193 7.18 9.25 4.40
C PRO A 193 7.52 10.06 3.15
N ILE A 194 8.81 10.23 2.91
CA ILE A 194 9.36 10.92 1.75
C ILE A 194 10.36 10.00 1.08
N LEU A 195 10.22 9.81 -0.23
CA LEU A 195 11.22 9.13 -1.05
C LEU A 195 12.04 10.17 -1.80
N LEU A 196 13.24 10.43 -1.29
CA LEU A 196 14.15 11.43 -1.84
C LEU A 196 15.06 10.79 -2.89
N SER A 197 15.07 11.33 -4.10
CA SER A 197 15.91 10.89 -5.22
C SER A 197 16.90 11.98 -5.63
N ASP A 198 18.18 11.63 -5.77
CA ASP A 198 19.18 12.49 -6.42
C ASP A 198 19.23 12.18 -7.92
N THR A 199 19.00 13.20 -8.76
CA THR A 199 19.21 13.05 -10.21
C THR A 199 20.68 13.25 -10.53
N ALA A 200 21.33 12.26 -11.14
CA ALA A 200 22.62 12.49 -11.78
C ALA A 200 22.47 13.72 -12.70
N GLY A 201 23.33 14.74 -12.51
CA GLY A 201 23.13 16.06 -13.10
C GLY A 201 22.84 15.97 -14.61
N LEU A 202 21.74 16.61 -15.04
CA LEU A 202 21.29 16.58 -16.43
C LEU A 202 22.35 17.24 -17.35
N ARG A 203 23.00 16.46 -18.23
CA ARG A 203 23.95 16.96 -19.26
C ARG A 203 23.86 16.17 -20.55
N GLU A 204 24.03 16.77 -21.71
CA GLU A 204 24.22 15.98 -22.94
C GLU A 204 25.55 15.22 -22.89
N SER A 205 25.49 13.91 -23.12
CA SER A 205 26.66 13.01 -23.14
C SER A 205 26.54 12.03 -24.30
N THR A 206 27.69 11.65 -24.87
CA THR A 206 27.79 10.63 -25.93
C THR A 206 27.99 9.23 -25.36
N ASP A 207 28.18 9.08 -24.04
CA ASP A 207 28.26 7.78 -23.37
C ASP A 207 26.86 7.18 -23.19
N ILE A 208 26.67 5.98 -23.71
CA ILE A 208 25.40 5.22 -23.67
C ILE A 208 24.93 5.02 -22.21
N ILE A 209 25.84 4.81 -21.26
CA ILE A 209 25.51 4.61 -19.84
C ILE A 209 24.97 5.92 -19.24
N GLU A 210 25.58 7.05 -19.58
CA GLU A 210 25.14 8.36 -19.09
C GLU A 210 23.82 8.81 -19.73
N GLN A 211 23.60 8.47 -21.00
CA GLN A 211 22.33 8.71 -21.69
C GLN A 211 21.16 7.96 -21.02
N GLU A 212 21.37 6.70 -20.63
CA GLU A 212 20.36 5.92 -19.90
C GLU A 212 20.12 6.50 -18.49
N GLY A 213 21.18 6.93 -17.80
CA GLY A 213 21.07 7.65 -16.52
C GLY A 213 20.23 8.92 -16.64
N MET A 214 20.43 9.71 -17.70
CA MET A 214 19.62 10.89 -18.00
C MET A 214 18.16 10.58 -18.33
N ARG A 215 17.90 9.52 -19.11
CA ARG A 215 16.53 9.10 -19.46
C ARG A 215 15.75 8.78 -18.19
N ARG A 216 16.37 8.02 -17.28
CA ARG A 216 15.77 7.67 -15.97
C ARG A 216 15.60 8.88 -15.07
N ALA A 217 16.56 9.79 -15.03
CA ALA A 217 16.43 11.05 -14.27
C ALA A 217 15.24 11.90 -14.77
N ARG A 218 15.04 12.00 -16.10
CA ARG A 218 13.87 12.68 -16.70
C ARG A 218 12.55 11.96 -16.43
N GLU A 219 12.55 10.63 -16.38
CA GLU A 219 11.36 9.86 -15.98
C GLU A 219 10.97 10.12 -14.53
N ARG A 220 11.95 10.14 -13.61
CA ARG A 220 11.68 10.44 -12.20
C ARG A 220 11.23 11.87 -11.97
N LEU A 221 11.81 12.84 -12.69
CA LEU A 221 11.30 14.22 -12.68
C LEU A 221 9.84 14.32 -13.10
N ARG A 222 9.40 13.50 -14.06
CA ARG A 222 7.99 13.46 -14.49
C ARG A 222 7.07 12.78 -13.49
N GLN A 223 7.60 11.84 -12.70
CA GLN A 223 6.86 11.08 -11.68
C GLN A 223 6.94 11.73 -10.29
N ALA A 224 7.76 12.75 -10.11
CA ALA A 224 7.94 13.42 -8.83
C ALA A 224 6.67 14.16 -8.42
N ASP A 225 6.26 13.98 -7.16
CA ASP A 225 5.24 14.83 -6.54
C ASP A 225 5.81 16.24 -6.28
N ILE A 226 7.10 16.33 -5.95
CA ILE A 226 7.80 17.58 -5.65
C ILE A 226 9.19 17.59 -6.30
N VAL A 227 9.55 18.71 -6.92
CA VAL A 227 10.89 18.98 -7.44
C VAL A 227 11.52 20.11 -6.65
N VAL A 228 12.73 19.88 -6.14
CA VAL A 228 13.59 20.91 -5.53
C VAL A 228 14.69 21.23 -6.52
N ALA A 229 14.78 22.48 -6.97
CA ALA A 229 15.72 22.94 -8.00
C ALA A 229 16.51 24.18 -7.54
#